data_AF-A0A1Y1MR16-F1
#
_entry.id   AF-A0A1Y1MR16-F1
#
_cell.length_a   1.000
_cell.length_b   1.000
_cell.length_c   1.000
_cell.angle_alpha   90.00
_cell.angle_beta   90.00
_cell.angle_gamma   90.00
#
_symmetry.space_group_name_H-M   'P 1'
#
loop_
_entity.id
_entity.type
_entity.pdbx_description
1 polymer ?
#
loop_
_entity_poly.entity_id
_entity_poly.type
_entity_poly.pdbx_seq_one_letter_code
_entity_poly.pdbx_strand_id
1 'polypeptide(L)'
;SDINWCNAWKTTNPFDKATKMLLSNYGLAMVATFLHIISVAEMKHNIGEKKGFDFLDGCLGPPLAPLFGKLKCNPAGCRAACSKDYAFPNGEEMVHMDCVKGEWIVRHNIYPKLPDCNPTKCDPPCLNQGVCVGAGKCKCPKGFSGKQCEIEVKACEKPADTEKQTHLCTLT
;
A
#
# COMPACT_ATOMS: atom_id res chain seq x y z
N SER A 1 45.27 4.75 -19.25
CA SER A 1 46.28 4.36 -18.25
C SER A 1 46.15 5.30 -17.06
N ASP A 2 45.78 4.92 -15.85
CA ASP A 2 45.24 3.68 -15.28
C ASP A 2 44.98 4.00 -13.79
N ILE A 3 43.98 3.34 -13.20
CA ILE A 3 43.89 2.93 -11.77
C ILE A 3 43.35 3.94 -10.71
N ASN A 4 42.06 3.73 -10.41
CA ASN A 4 41.43 3.47 -9.11
C ASN A 4 41.49 4.52 -7.97
N TRP A 5 40.38 5.22 -7.79
CA TRP A 5 39.88 5.68 -6.49
C TRP A 5 38.62 4.87 -6.11
N CYS A 6 38.82 3.72 -5.47
CA CYS A 6 37.74 3.01 -4.77
C CYS A 6 38.36 2.11 -3.68
N ASN A 7 38.66 2.71 -2.53
CA ASN A 7 38.88 1.98 -1.27
C ASN A 7 38.60 2.94 -0.11
N ALA A 8 37.32 3.20 0.13
CA ALA A 8 36.91 4.02 1.27
C ALA A 8 35.59 3.60 1.91
N TRP A 9 35.31 2.29 2.03
CA TRP A 9 34.28 1.80 2.96
C TRP A 9 34.70 0.47 3.58
N LYS A 10 35.85 0.46 4.28
CA LYS A 10 36.02 -0.49 5.40
C LYS A 10 35.35 0.15 6.61
N THR A 11 34.14 -0.30 6.89
CA THR A 11 33.37 0.01 8.09
C THR A 11 34.20 -0.34 9.32
N THR A 12 34.78 0.68 9.95
CA THR A 12 35.36 0.55 11.29
C THR A 12 34.20 0.41 12.26
N ASN A 13 33.95 -0.83 12.67
CA ASN A 13 32.93 -1.20 13.63
C ASN A 13 33.29 -0.58 15.00
N PRO A 14 32.39 0.15 15.68
CA PRO A 14 32.71 0.82 16.96
C PRO A 14 33.05 -0.14 18.12
N PHE A 15 32.97 -1.46 17.92
CA PHE A 15 33.31 -2.47 18.92
C PHE A 15 34.82 -2.68 19.14
N ASP A 16 35.69 -2.29 18.21
CA ASP A 16 37.12 -2.66 18.27
C ASP A 16 37.95 -1.83 19.29
N LYS A 17 37.37 -0.73 19.81
CA LYS A 17 38.04 0.09 20.84
C LYS A 17 37.76 -0.38 22.28
N ALA A 18 36.67 -1.11 22.50
CA ALA A 18 36.28 -1.59 23.84
C ALA A 18 36.99 -2.91 24.22
N THR A 19 37.28 -3.77 23.25
CA THR A 19 37.91 -5.09 23.47
C THR A 19 39.35 -4.97 23.97
N LYS A 20 40.09 -3.93 23.58
CA LYS A 20 41.46 -3.68 24.03
C LYS A 20 41.55 -3.14 25.47
N MET A 21 40.48 -2.61 26.05
CA MET A 21 40.49 -2.12 27.44
C MET A 21 40.12 -3.18 28.49
N LEU A 22 39.39 -4.24 28.13
CA LEU A 22 38.94 -5.25 29.10
C LEU A 22 39.95 -6.38 29.39
N LEU A 23 40.97 -6.55 28.54
CA LEU A 23 41.99 -7.60 28.69
C LEU A 23 43.10 -7.27 29.71
N SER A 24 43.08 -6.08 30.33
CA SER A 24 44.12 -5.68 31.31
C SER A 24 43.80 -6.05 32.76
N ASN A 25 42.55 -6.43 33.11
CA ASN A 25 42.13 -6.51 34.52
C ASN A 25 41.46 -7.83 34.96
N TYR A 26 41.09 -8.73 34.06
CA TYR A 26 40.42 -9.98 34.46
C TYR A 26 41.08 -11.17 33.76
N GLY A 27 41.68 -12.06 34.55
CA GLY A 27 42.42 -13.22 34.06
C GLY A 27 41.59 -14.13 33.15
N LEU A 28 42.27 -14.89 32.29
CA LEU A 28 41.69 -15.74 31.23
C LEU A 28 40.51 -16.62 31.68
N ALA A 29 40.47 -17.03 32.96
CA ALA A 29 39.41 -17.88 33.52
C ALA A 29 38.02 -17.20 33.60
N MET A 30 37.96 -15.87 33.78
CA MET A 30 36.69 -15.13 33.84
C MET A 30 36.10 -14.81 32.46
N VAL A 31 36.95 -14.80 31.43
CA VAL A 31 36.54 -14.59 30.02
C VAL A 31 35.88 -15.85 29.46
N ALA A 32 36.35 -17.02 29.87
CA ALA A 32 35.84 -18.31 29.42
C ALA A 32 34.39 -18.59 29.88
N THR A 33 34.02 -18.16 31.09
CA THR A 33 32.63 -18.30 31.59
C THR A 33 31.68 -17.31 30.92
N PHE A 34 32.12 -16.09 30.62
CA PHE A 34 31.33 -15.14 29.83
C PHE A 34 31.12 -15.60 28.38
N LEU A 35 32.11 -16.26 27.77
CA LEU A 35 32.00 -16.84 26.43
C LEU A 35 31.04 -18.04 26.34
N HIS A 36 30.73 -18.73 27.44
CA HIS A 36 29.72 -19.79 27.47
C HIS A 36 28.28 -19.27 27.64
N ILE A 37 28.10 -18.03 28.10
CA ILE A 37 26.78 -17.41 28.21
C ILE A 37 26.33 -16.80 26.86
N ILE A 38 27.26 -16.56 25.93
CA ILE A 38 26.97 -16.15 24.54
C ILE A 38 26.72 -17.39 23.66
N SER A 39 25.90 -18.33 24.13
CA SER A 39 25.42 -19.47 23.32
C SER A 39 23.91 -19.42 23.06
N VAL A 40 23.19 -18.41 23.55
CA VAL A 40 21.75 -18.30 23.30
C VAL A 40 21.42 -16.96 22.66
N ALA A 41 21.20 -17.01 21.34
CA ALA A 41 20.39 -16.11 20.50
C ALA A 41 21.06 -15.74 19.16
N GLU A 42 21.52 -16.74 18.40
CA GLU A 42 21.38 -16.62 16.94
C GLU A 42 19.91 -16.92 16.59
N MET A 43 19.03 -15.93 16.79
CA MET A 43 17.82 -15.90 15.97
C MET A 43 18.24 -15.53 14.57
N LYS A 44 18.67 -16.53 13.79
CA LYS A 44 18.77 -16.43 12.34
C LYS A 44 17.37 -16.09 11.86
N HIS A 45 17.11 -14.80 11.68
CA HIS A 45 15.97 -14.34 10.91
C HIS A 45 16.22 -14.85 9.50
N ASN A 46 15.65 -16.02 9.21
CA ASN A 46 15.60 -16.61 7.89
C ASN A 46 14.58 -15.79 7.08
N ILE A 47 14.93 -14.54 6.78
CA ILE A 47 14.24 -13.77 5.77
C ILE A 47 14.80 -14.34 4.47
N GLY A 48 14.14 -15.39 3.98
CA GLY A 48 14.44 -15.93 2.68
C GLY A 48 14.50 -14.78 1.68
N GLU A 49 15.62 -14.68 0.96
CA GLU A 49 15.73 -13.86 -0.23
C GLU A 49 14.59 -14.23 -1.18
N LYS A 50 13.48 -13.50 -1.10
CA LYS A 50 12.57 -13.44 -2.24
C LYS A 50 13.39 -12.78 -3.33
N LYS A 51 13.76 -13.55 -4.36
CA LYS A 51 14.46 -13.04 -5.55
C LYS A 51 13.69 -11.83 -6.10
N GLY A 52 14.08 -10.64 -5.65
CA GLY A 52 13.61 -9.38 -6.17
C GLY A 52 14.30 -9.20 -7.50
N PHE A 53 13.53 -9.17 -8.57
CA PHE A 53 14.04 -8.62 -9.82
C PHE A 53 14.25 -7.12 -9.57
N ASP A 54 15.49 -6.65 -9.70
CA ASP A 54 15.77 -5.21 -9.76
C ASP A 54 15.01 -4.66 -10.98
N PHE A 55 14.01 -3.81 -10.75
CA PHE A 55 13.27 -3.16 -11.82
C PHE A 55 14.15 -2.10 -12.48
N LEU A 56 14.05 -1.97 -13.81
CA LEU A 56 14.68 -0.87 -14.53
C LEU A 56 14.15 0.44 -13.89
N ASP A 57 15.07 1.34 -13.51
CA ASP A 57 14.81 2.63 -12.85
C ASP A 57 14.65 2.67 -11.31
N GLY A 58 15.01 1.60 -10.58
CA GLY A 58 15.38 1.72 -9.15
C GLY A 58 14.28 1.45 -8.11
N CYS A 59 13.15 0.88 -8.51
CA CYS A 59 12.13 0.42 -7.57
C CYS A 59 12.61 -0.84 -6.83
N LEU A 60 12.52 -0.83 -5.49
CA LEU A 60 13.02 -1.91 -4.60
C LEU A 60 12.22 -3.21 -4.68
N GLY A 61 11.13 -3.23 -5.45
CA GLY A 61 10.23 -4.37 -5.55
C GLY A 61 8.91 -4.00 -6.22
N PRO A 62 8.05 -5.02 -6.47
CA PRO A 62 6.71 -4.78 -6.99
C PRO A 62 5.89 -3.95 -5.99
N PRO A 63 4.99 -3.06 -6.45
CA PRO A 63 4.09 -2.32 -5.57
C PRO A 63 3.09 -3.26 -4.90
N LEU A 64 2.31 -2.73 -3.95
CA LEU A 64 1.20 -3.48 -3.38
C LEU A 64 0.11 -3.70 -4.45
N ALA A 65 -0.45 -4.90 -4.48
CA ALA A 65 -1.63 -5.18 -5.29
C ALA A 65 -2.86 -4.42 -4.74
N PRO A 66 -3.76 -3.94 -5.61
CA PRO A 66 -4.99 -3.28 -5.16
C PRO A 66 -5.92 -4.29 -4.48
N LEU A 67 -6.75 -3.81 -3.56
CA LEU A 67 -7.82 -4.61 -2.96
C LEU A 67 -8.74 -5.15 -4.05
N PHE A 68 -9.13 -6.42 -3.92
CA PHE A 68 -9.92 -7.16 -4.91
C PHE A 68 -9.26 -7.23 -6.30
N GLY A 69 -7.94 -7.06 -6.38
CA GLY A 69 -7.18 -7.22 -7.62
C GLY A 69 -5.93 -8.07 -7.46
N LYS A 70 -5.21 -8.22 -8.58
CA LYS A 70 -3.96 -8.96 -8.69
C LYS A 70 -2.93 -8.11 -9.42
N LEU A 71 -1.67 -8.33 -9.08
CA LEU A 71 -0.55 -7.63 -9.69
C LEU A 71 0.39 -8.64 -10.36
N LYS A 72 0.76 -8.37 -11.61
CA LYS A 72 1.73 -9.16 -12.37
C LYS A 72 2.83 -8.26 -12.89
N CYS A 73 4.05 -8.51 -12.42
CA CYS A 73 5.22 -7.68 -12.72
C CYS A 73 6.25 -8.42 -13.57
N ASN A 74 7.03 -7.65 -14.34
CA ASN A 74 8.27 -8.04 -15.00
C ASN A 74 9.27 -6.88 -14.87
N PRO A 75 10.55 -7.04 -15.29
CA PRO A 75 11.53 -5.97 -15.14
C PRO A 75 11.17 -4.63 -15.81
N ALA A 76 10.30 -4.65 -16.83
CA ALA A 76 9.87 -3.45 -17.56
C ALA A 76 8.69 -2.72 -16.90
N GLY A 77 7.97 -3.35 -15.97
CA GLY A 77 6.81 -2.74 -15.33
C GLY A 77 5.83 -3.75 -14.73
N CYS A 78 4.75 -3.23 -14.19
CA CYS A 78 3.70 -4.02 -13.54
C CYS A 78 2.34 -3.81 -14.21
N ARG A 79 1.52 -4.85 -14.23
CA ARG A 79 0.10 -4.78 -14.61
C ARG A 79 -0.75 -5.10 -13.40
N ALA A 80 -1.63 -4.19 -13.03
CA ALA A 80 -2.64 -4.40 -12.01
C ALA A 80 -3.97 -4.71 -12.70
N ALA A 81 -4.64 -5.79 -12.29
CA ALA A 81 -5.92 -6.22 -12.84
C ALA A 81 -6.92 -6.47 -11.72
N CYS A 82 -8.14 -5.98 -11.87
CA CYS A 82 -9.22 -6.23 -10.93
C CYS A 82 -9.75 -7.66 -11.07
N SER A 83 -10.29 -8.19 -9.97
CA SER A 83 -11.00 -9.47 -10.00
C SER A 83 -12.29 -9.35 -10.79
N LYS A 84 -12.87 -10.48 -11.17
CA LYS A 84 -14.16 -10.52 -11.87
C LYS A 84 -15.21 -9.72 -11.10
N ASP A 85 -15.98 -8.90 -11.81
CA ASP A 85 -17.01 -7.99 -11.27
C ASP A 85 -16.44 -6.83 -10.42
N TYR A 86 -15.16 -6.49 -10.60
CA TYR A 86 -14.53 -5.30 -10.03
C TYR A 86 -13.79 -4.50 -11.11
N ALA A 87 -13.71 -3.19 -10.94
CA ALA A 87 -13.00 -2.28 -11.83
C ALA A 87 -12.34 -1.14 -11.05
N PHE A 88 -11.33 -0.51 -11.66
CA PHE A 88 -10.77 0.74 -11.18
C PHE A 88 -11.80 1.86 -11.27
N PRO A 89 -11.63 3.00 -10.55
CA PRO A 89 -12.63 4.08 -10.52
C PRO A 89 -12.99 4.70 -11.87
N ASN A 90 -12.16 4.52 -12.91
CA ASN A 90 -12.40 4.95 -14.29
C ASN A 90 -13.19 3.91 -15.11
N GLY A 91 -13.53 2.76 -14.53
CA GLY A 91 -14.19 1.65 -15.21
C GLY A 91 -13.23 0.69 -15.92
N GLU A 92 -11.90 0.92 -15.87
CA GLU A 92 -10.94 -0.02 -16.42
C GLU A 92 -10.78 -1.24 -15.53
N GLU A 93 -10.62 -2.41 -16.12
CA GLU A 93 -10.35 -3.65 -15.37
C GLU A 93 -8.84 -3.89 -15.20
N MET A 94 -8.00 -3.18 -15.94
CA MET A 94 -6.55 -3.36 -15.94
C MET A 94 -5.83 -2.05 -16.23
N VAL A 95 -4.80 -1.75 -15.42
CA VAL A 95 -3.88 -0.62 -15.64
C VAL A 95 -2.43 -1.11 -15.69
N HIS A 96 -1.60 -0.36 -16.41
CA HIS A 96 -0.15 -0.59 -16.45
C HIS A 96 0.57 0.44 -15.58
N MET A 97 1.65 0.01 -14.94
CA MET A 97 2.47 0.82 -14.08
C MET A 97 3.93 0.72 -14.50
N ASP A 98 4.58 1.88 -14.59
CA ASP A 98 6.00 2.01 -14.90
C ASP A 98 6.75 2.40 -13.63
N CYS A 99 7.98 1.91 -13.48
CA CYS A 99 8.90 2.41 -12.48
C CYS A 99 9.66 3.59 -13.08
N VAL A 100 9.62 4.75 -12.44
CA VAL A 100 10.38 5.93 -12.89
C VAL A 100 11.08 6.52 -11.69
N LYS A 101 12.42 6.51 -11.69
CA LYS A 101 13.26 7.08 -10.63
C LYS A 101 12.93 6.54 -9.23
N GLY A 102 12.65 5.25 -9.11
CA GLY A 102 12.31 4.57 -7.85
C GLY A 102 10.85 4.69 -7.42
N GLU A 103 10.01 5.39 -8.20
CA GLU A 103 8.58 5.54 -7.90
C GLU A 103 7.70 4.82 -8.94
N TRP A 104 6.64 4.17 -8.46
CA TRP A 104 5.66 3.49 -9.28
C TRP A 104 4.58 4.46 -9.77
N ILE A 105 4.54 4.69 -11.08
CA ILE A 105 3.56 5.59 -11.73
C ILE A 105 2.56 4.79 -12.56
N VAL A 106 1.28 5.18 -12.53
CA VAL A 106 0.24 4.58 -13.39
C VAL A 106 0.33 5.24 -14.78
N ARG A 107 0.37 4.44 -15.86
CA ARG A 107 0.40 4.98 -17.22
C ARG A 107 -0.78 5.93 -17.45
N HIS A 108 -0.49 7.06 -18.10
CA HIS A 108 -1.40 8.20 -18.30
C HIS A 108 -1.67 9.08 -17.07
N ASN A 109 -1.05 8.81 -15.91
CA ASN A 109 -1.07 9.66 -14.71
C ASN A 109 -2.47 10.10 -14.25
N ILE A 110 -3.51 9.33 -14.55
CA ILE A 110 -4.89 9.62 -14.13
C ILE A 110 -5.01 9.53 -12.60
N TYR A 111 -4.18 8.68 -11.97
CA TYR A 111 -4.14 8.50 -10.53
C TYR A 111 -2.75 8.81 -9.96
N PRO A 112 -2.65 9.59 -8.87
CA PRO A 112 -1.37 9.89 -8.21
C PRO A 112 -0.76 8.66 -7.52
N LYS A 113 -1.57 7.63 -7.26
CA LYS A 113 -1.19 6.33 -6.73
C LYS A 113 -2.17 5.28 -7.25
N LEU A 114 -1.76 4.02 -7.32
CA LEU A 114 -2.65 2.92 -7.74
C LEU A 114 -3.90 2.86 -6.83
N PRO A 115 -5.12 3.06 -7.35
CA PRO A 115 -6.34 2.94 -6.56
C PRO A 115 -6.77 1.48 -6.41
N ASP A 116 -7.60 1.22 -5.40
CA ASP A 116 -8.24 -0.08 -5.21
C ASP A 116 -9.37 -0.32 -6.22
N CYS A 117 -9.68 -1.60 -6.45
CA CYS A 117 -10.79 -1.98 -7.30
C CYS A 117 -12.12 -1.90 -6.53
N ASN A 118 -13.15 -1.38 -7.19
CA ASN A 118 -14.52 -1.33 -6.66
C ASN A 118 -15.42 -2.33 -7.40
N PRO A 119 -16.43 -2.90 -6.74
CA PRO A 119 -17.37 -3.79 -7.43
C PRO A 119 -18.10 -3.04 -8.54
N THR A 120 -18.20 -3.66 -9.72
CA THR A 120 -18.99 -3.15 -10.85
C THR A 120 -20.48 -3.41 -10.64
N LYS A 121 -20.82 -4.35 -9.76
CA LYS A 121 -22.19 -4.71 -9.38
C LYS A 121 -22.30 -4.85 -7.87
N CYS A 122 -23.39 -4.34 -7.32
CA CYS A 122 -23.74 -4.50 -5.91
C CYS A 122 -24.74 -5.66 -5.80
N ASP A 123 -24.57 -6.50 -4.78
CA ASP A 123 -25.56 -7.49 -4.38
C ASP A 123 -25.91 -7.27 -2.91
N PRO A 124 -27.14 -6.85 -2.59
CA PRO A 124 -28.25 -6.58 -3.51
C PRO A 124 -28.03 -5.29 -4.35
N PRO A 125 -28.67 -5.16 -5.53
CA PRO A 125 -28.42 -4.05 -6.44
C PRO A 125 -28.88 -2.71 -5.87
N CYS A 126 -28.24 -1.63 -6.34
CA CYS A 126 -28.68 -0.28 -6.07
C CYS A 126 -29.97 0.00 -6.87
N LEU A 127 -31.00 0.50 -6.18
CA LEU A 127 -32.27 0.95 -6.75
C LEU A 127 -32.18 2.39 -7.23
N ASN A 128 -33.23 2.86 -7.92
CA ASN A 128 -33.40 4.25 -8.33
C ASN A 128 -32.17 4.86 -9.01
N GLN A 129 -31.49 4.09 -9.87
CA GLN A 129 -30.30 4.50 -10.62
C GLN A 129 -29.06 4.82 -9.74
N GLY A 130 -28.99 4.24 -8.54
CA GLY A 130 -27.79 4.29 -7.70
C GLY A 130 -26.59 3.59 -8.36
N VAL A 131 -25.39 4.13 -8.13
CA VAL A 131 -24.14 3.57 -8.66
C VAL A 131 -23.44 2.76 -7.58
N CYS A 132 -23.04 1.52 -7.88
CA CYS A 132 -22.25 0.72 -6.96
C CYS A 132 -20.85 1.32 -6.83
N VAL A 133 -20.46 1.70 -5.61
CA VAL A 133 -19.16 2.34 -5.32
C VAL A 133 -18.33 1.54 -4.32
N GLY A 134 -18.78 0.33 -3.97
CA GLY A 134 -18.16 -0.52 -2.97
C GLY A 134 -19.06 -1.72 -2.66
N ALA A 135 -18.53 -2.74 -1.98
CA ALA A 135 -19.30 -3.93 -1.63
C ALA A 135 -20.52 -3.54 -0.76
N GLY A 136 -21.72 -3.61 -1.35
CA GLY A 136 -22.98 -3.19 -0.70
C GLY A 136 -23.08 -1.69 -0.41
N LYS A 137 -22.28 -0.85 -1.08
CA LYS A 137 -22.33 0.62 -0.93
C LYS A 137 -22.80 1.25 -2.23
N CYS A 138 -23.95 1.89 -2.18
CA CYS A 138 -24.54 2.63 -3.30
C CYS A 138 -24.31 4.14 -3.15
N LYS A 139 -23.90 4.78 -4.24
CA LYS A 139 -23.96 6.24 -4.40
C LYS A 139 -25.32 6.59 -4.99
N CYS A 140 -26.18 7.20 -4.17
CA CYS A 140 -27.54 7.53 -4.56
C CYS A 140 -27.61 8.83 -5.36
N PRO A 141 -28.49 8.91 -6.38
CA PRO A 141 -28.78 10.15 -7.05
C PRO A 141 -29.53 11.12 -6.12
N LYS A 142 -29.59 12.38 -6.52
CA LYS A 142 -30.30 13.41 -5.76
C LYS A 142 -31.78 13.03 -5.59
N GLY A 143 -32.28 13.12 -4.37
CA GLY A 143 -33.65 12.74 -4.03
C GLY A 143 -33.80 11.29 -3.56
N PHE A 144 -32.71 10.53 -3.43
CA PHE A 144 -32.75 9.17 -2.88
C PHE A 144 -31.67 8.95 -1.81
N SER A 145 -31.95 8.08 -0.85
CA SER A 145 -31.07 7.67 0.26
C SER A 145 -31.35 6.22 0.67
N GLY A 146 -30.65 5.71 1.70
CA GLY A 146 -30.71 4.30 2.09
C GLY A 146 -29.50 3.49 1.58
N LYS A 147 -29.41 2.22 1.97
CA LYS A 147 -28.24 1.38 1.61
C LYS A 147 -28.22 1.03 0.12
N GLN A 148 -29.40 0.91 -0.46
CA GLN A 148 -29.65 0.58 -1.85
C GLN A 148 -30.33 1.75 -2.59
N CYS A 149 -30.37 2.95 -2.02
CA CYS A 149 -31.11 4.09 -2.59
C CYS A 149 -32.64 3.85 -2.67
N GLU A 150 -33.16 3.07 -1.73
CA GLU A 150 -34.56 2.67 -1.62
C GLU A 150 -35.48 3.76 -1.02
N ILE A 151 -34.91 4.75 -0.35
CA ILE A 151 -35.65 5.79 0.37
C ILE A 151 -35.71 7.06 -0.48
N GLU A 152 -36.91 7.47 -0.89
CA GLU A 152 -37.12 8.79 -1.51
C GLU A 152 -36.96 9.92 -0.48
N VAL A 153 -36.02 10.81 -0.75
CA VAL A 153 -35.79 12.04 0.01
C VAL A 153 -36.64 13.13 -0.63
N LYS A 154 -37.83 13.36 -0.07
CA LYS A 154 -38.61 14.54 -0.40
C LYS A 154 -37.92 15.77 0.20
N ALA A 155 -37.75 16.81 -0.60
CA ALA A 155 -37.42 18.11 -0.03
C ALA A 155 -38.57 18.46 0.93
N CYS A 156 -38.25 18.82 2.17
CA CYS A 156 -39.22 19.54 2.97
C CYS A 156 -39.52 20.81 2.20
N GLU A 157 -40.76 20.96 1.72
CA GLU A 157 -41.27 22.24 1.28
C GLU A 157 -41.15 23.17 2.47
N LYS A 158 -40.06 23.93 2.52
CA LYS A 158 -40.00 25.05 3.45
C LYS A 158 -41.14 25.98 3.03
N PRO A 159 -42.04 26.38 3.96
CA PRO A 159 -42.94 27.49 3.68
C PRO A 159 -42.07 28.66 3.20
N ALA A 160 -42.54 29.34 2.16
CA ALA A 160 -41.79 30.38 1.46
C ALA A 160 -41.56 31.60 2.37
N ASP A 161 -40.61 31.50 3.30
CA ASP A 161 -39.77 32.60 3.73
C ASP A 161 -38.55 32.10 4.52
N THR A 162 -37.45 32.82 4.35
CA THR A 162 -36.19 32.75 5.13
C THR A 162 -35.22 31.56 4.92
N GLU A 163 -34.17 31.90 4.16
CA GLU A 163 -32.75 31.67 4.42
C GLU A 163 -32.14 30.25 4.31
N LYS A 164 -30.94 30.26 3.71
CA LYS A 164 -30.10 29.12 3.34
C LYS A 164 -29.82 28.20 4.52
N GLN A 165 -30.36 26.98 4.47
CA GLN A 165 -29.76 25.80 5.12
C GLN A 165 -30.48 24.54 4.61
N THR A 166 -29.75 23.69 3.91
CA THR A 166 -30.18 22.37 3.44
C THR A 166 -30.26 21.42 4.63
N HIS A 167 -31.44 21.32 5.25
CA HIS A 167 -31.73 20.23 6.18
C HIS A 167 -32.39 19.09 5.38
N LEU A 168 -31.69 17.96 5.31
CA LEU A 168 -32.24 16.69 4.85
C LEU A 168 -33.08 16.12 6.00
N CYS A 169 -34.38 15.95 5.81
CA CYS A 169 -35.22 15.21 6.75
C CYS A 169 -35.43 13.79 6.23
N THR A 170 -35.09 12.80 7.06
CA THR A 170 -35.43 11.39 6.87
C THR A 170 -36.83 11.14 7.42
N LEU A 171 -37.75 10.66 6.59
CA LEU A 171 -39.06 10.17 7.03
C LEU A 171 -38.87 8.79 7.68
N THR A 172 -39.25 8.69 8.97
CA THR A 172 -39.28 7.44 9.77
C THR A 172 -40.47 6.57 9.42
#